data_AF-A0A0L0AXI8-F1
#
_entry.id   AF-A0A0L0AXI8-F1
#
_cell.length_a   1.000
_cell.length_b   1.000
_cell.length_c   1.000
_cell.angle_alpha   90.00
_cell.angle_beta   90.00
_cell.angle_gamma   90.00
#
_symmetry.space_group_name_H-M   'P 1'
#
loop_
_entity.id
_entity.type
_entity.pdbx_description
1 polymer ?
#
loop_
_entity_poly.entity_id
_entity_poly.type
_entity_poly.pdbx_seq_one_letter_code
_entity_poly.pdbx_strand_id
1 'polypeptide(L)'
;MKHTIISELAMAALISHGAAQARPDPQQPMVAPVLERPDTGYGFTTRTLDSADGQRHYRLYIGRPDQPAPAAGYPVVYLLDGNAAVGSLDQTLLRRLNEGADAPLIVAIGSTTPLRIDRPARTFDYTPQVTGDTQIDAPSGLPSGGADQFLDLLEQRIKPLVQHAVPVDVKRQTLWGHSYGGLLVLHALLTRPGAFQHYAAASPSLWWGNGAALEPLDGLADRVGQSEVGLTLMRGDAESAGPGGPGRSTQGPGVAMERLLKGVRGVPGLRVDYHVFPGLGHGPMLPASLRYVLENGVYG
;
A
#
# COMPACT_ATOMS: atom_id res chain seq x y z
N MET A 1 11.05 33.39 72.70
CA MET A 1 12.11 32.56 72.07
C MET A 1 11.53 31.22 71.65
N LYS A 2 11.58 30.87 70.36
CA LYS A 2 11.80 29.52 69.80
C LYS A 2 11.61 29.59 68.27
N HIS A 3 12.57 29.06 67.51
CA HIS A 3 12.41 28.65 66.10
C HIS A 3 11.79 27.22 66.10
N THR A 4 11.49 26.49 65.01
CA THR A 4 11.69 26.61 63.54
C THR A 4 10.45 25.92 62.87
N ILE A 5 10.30 25.47 61.61
CA ILE A 5 11.15 25.20 60.41
C ILE A 5 10.38 25.71 59.17
N ILE A 6 11.03 25.85 58.01
CA ILE A 6 10.41 26.10 56.69
C ILE A 6 9.94 24.77 56.06
N SER A 7 8.77 24.77 55.40
CA SER A 7 8.33 23.68 54.51
C SER A 7 7.53 24.22 53.31
N GLU A 8 8.20 24.53 52.20
CA GLU A 8 7.53 24.77 50.91
C GLU A 8 7.16 23.43 50.26
N LEU A 9 5.87 23.18 50.02
CA LEU A 9 5.43 22.05 49.20
C LEU A 9 5.49 22.43 47.71
N ALA A 10 6.66 22.25 47.09
CA ALA A 10 6.81 22.28 45.65
C ALA A 10 6.07 21.09 45.00
N MET A 11 4.81 21.27 44.64
CA MET A 11 3.97 20.23 44.04
C MET A 11 4.37 19.98 42.58
N ALA A 12 5.33 19.07 42.37
CA ALA A 12 5.83 18.69 41.06
C ALA A 12 4.74 17.99 40.22
N ALA A 13 4.14 18.75 39.30
CA ALA A 13 3.18 18.21 38.34
C ALA A 13 3.89 17.29 37.34
N LEU A 14 3.81 15.97 37.57
CA LEU A 14 4.25 14.95 36.63
C LEU A 14 3.38 14.98 35.37
N ILE A 15 3.80 15.75 34.36
CA ILE A 15 3.18 15.74 33.01
C ILE A 15 3.52 14.39 32.36
N SER A 16 2.64 13.41 32.59
CA SER A 16 2.67 12.12 31.94
C SER A 16 2.51 12.30 30.43
N HIS A 17 3.63 12.24 29.71
CA HIS A 17 3.66 12.21 28.25
C HIS A 17 3.19 10.84 27.77
N GLY A 18 1.88 10.60 27.90
CA GLY A 18 1.21 9.49 27.25
C GLY A 18 1.38 9.65 25.74
N ALA A 19 2.14 8.74 25.13
CA ALA A 19 2.33 8.72 23.69
C ALA A 19 0.98 8.50 23.00
N ALA A 20 0.35 9.59 22.57
CA ALA A 20 -0.95 9.56 21.92
C ALA A 20 -0.83 8.75 20.63
N GLN A 21 -1.36 7.52 20.64
CA GLN A 21 -1.49 6.70 19.44
C GLN A 21 -2.54 7.36 18.53
N ALA A 22 -2.07 8.30 17.70
CA ALA A 22 -2.87 9.04 16.75
C ALA A 22 -3.46 8.08 15.70
N ARG A 23 -4.67 7.58 16.01
CA ARG A 23 -5.49 6.83 15.05
C ARG A 23 -5.79 7.77 13.88
N PRO A 24 -5.57 7.36 12.62
CA PRO A 24 -5.93 8.16 11.47
C PRO A 24 -7.42 8.54 11.52
N ASP A 25 -7.73 9.81 11.32
CA ASP A 25 -9.11 10.29 11.28
C ASP A 25 -9.84 9.67 10.08
N PRO A 26 -10.93 8.90 10.28
CA PRO A 26 -11.72 8.34 9.19
C PRO A 26 -12.40 9.38 8.30
N GLN A 27 -12.54 10.63 8.77
CA GLN A 27 -13.11 11.76 8.02
C GLN A 27 -12.03 12.67 7.41
N GLN A 28 -10.75 12.29 7.46
CA GLN A 28 -9.67 13.09 6.88
C GLN A 28 -9.91 13.30 5.37
N PRO A 29 -10.03 14.55 4.88
CA PRO A 29 -10.18 14.81 3.45
C PRO A 29 -8.89 14.50 2.69
N MET A 30 -9.02 14.20 1.40
CA MET A 30 -7.89 14.12 0.48
C MET A 30 -7.27 15.51 0.30
N VAL A 31 -5.95 15.59 0.46
CA VAL A 31 -5.15 16.82 0.19
C VAL A 31 -4.06 16.43 -0.79
N ALA A 32 -4.13 16.96 -2.01
CA ALA A 32 -3.34 16.48 -3.15
C ALA A 32 -2.86 17.62 -4.09
N PRO A 33 -2.11 18.62 -3.57
CA PRO A 33 -1.77 19.83 -4.32
C PRO A 33 -0.86 19.59 -5.54
N VAL A 34 -0.26 18.40 -5.68
CA VAL A 34 0.51 18.03 -6.88
C VAL A 34 -0.35 17.88 -8.14
N LEU A 35 -1.66 17.59 -7.99
CA LEU A 35 -2.58 17.41 -9.13
C LEU A 35 -2.84 18.70 -9.92
N GLU A 36 -2.62 19.85 -9.30
CA GLU A 36 -2.92 21.19 -9.85
C GLU A 36 -1.64 21.98 -10.17
N ARG A 37 -0.45 21.39 -9.98
CA ARG A 37 0.85 22.06 -10.15
C ARG A 37 1.53 21.70 -11.47
N PRO A 38 1.66 22.65 -12.43
CA PRO A 38 2.31 22.40 -13.71
C PRO A 38 3.85 22.32 -13.61
N ASP A 39 4.45 22.72 -12.48
CA ASP A 39 5.90 22.80 -12.26
C ASP A 39 6.46 21.59 -11.49
N THR A 40 5.85 20.41 -11.66
CA THR A 40 6.24 19.14 -11.02
C THR A 40 7.07 18.23 -11.92
N GLY A 41 7.08 18.46 -13.23
CA GLY A 41 7.60 17.49 -14.22
C GLY A 41 6.63 16.35 -14.52
N TYR A 42 5.37 16.44 -14.05
CA TYR A 42 4.34 15.40 -14.21
C TYR A 42 2.98 16.01 -14.55
N GLY A 43 2.45 15.66 -15.72
CA GLY A 43 1.07 15.96 -16.12
C GLY A 43 0.10 14.93 -15.56
N PHE A 44 -0.78 15.34 -14.64
CA PHE A 44 -1.84 14.49 -14.10
C PHE A 44 -3.13 14.60 -14.91
N THR A 45 -3.72 13.46 -15.25
CA THR A 45 -5.08 13.36 -15.79
C THR A 45 -5.92 12.41 -14.95
N THR A 46 -7.25 12.58 -14.97
CA THR A 46 -8.18 11.71 -14.26
C THR A 46 -9.01 10.85 -15.21
N ARG A 47 -9.36 9.65 -14.74
CA ARG A 47 -10.34 8.75 -15.36
C ARG A 47 -11.20 8.13 -14.25
N THR A 48 -12.45 7.81 -14.56
CA THR A 48 -13.37 7.14 -13.63
C THR A 48 -13.89 5.85 -14.23
N LEU A 49 -14.13 4.87 -13.39
CA LEU A 49 -14.77 3.60 -13.72
C LEU A 49 -15.48 3.06 -12.49
N ASP A 50 -16.46 2.18 -12.70
CA ASP A 50 -17.22 1.53 -11.64
C ASP A 50 -16.88 0.03 -11.58
N SER A 51 -17.12 -0.58 -10.41
CA SER A 51 -17.07 -2.03 -10.24
C SER A 51 -18.15 -2.73 -11.10
N ALA A 52 -17.96 -4.03 -11.37
CA ALA A 52 -18.92 -4.81 -12.17
C ALA A 52 -20.32 -4.91 -11.52
N ASP A 53 -20.40 -4.76 -10.19
CA ASP A 53 -21.64 -4.72 -9.40
C ASP A 53 -22.23 -3.30 -9.23
N GLY A 54 -21.54 -2.27 -9.74
CA GLY A 54 -21.95 -0.86 -9.63
C GLY A 54 -21.86 -0.23 -8.24
N GLN A 55 -21.33 -0.92 -7.23
CA GLN A 55 -21.33 -0.47 -5.82
C GLN A 55 -20.08 0.34 -5.43
N ARG A 56 -19.01 0.33 -6.23
CA ARG A 56 -17.73 0.99 -5.94
C ARG A 56 -17.30 1.84 -7.13
N HIS A 57 -16.98 3.10 -6.84
CA HIS A 57 -16.73 4.15 -7.84
C HIS A 57 -15.28 4.60 -7.76
N TYR A 58 -14.48 4.23 -8.76
CA TYR A 58 -13.03 4.45 -8.75
C TYR A 58 -12.65 5.74 -9.49
N ARG A 59 -11.60 6.39 -9.01
CA ARG A 59 -10.93 7.50 -9.70
C ARG A 59 -9.46 7.17 -9.87
N LEU A 60 -9.05 6.95 -11.12
CA LEU A 60 -7.66 6.80 -11.50
C LEU A 60 -7.05 8.19 -11.65
N TYR A 61 -5.96 8.45 -10.92
CA TYR A 61 -5.09 9.60 -11.14
C TYR A 61 -3.87 9.10 -11.91
N ILE A 62 -3.77 9.48 -13.18
CA ILE A 62 -2.73 9.06 -14.12
C ILE A 62 -1.73 10.22 -14.24
N GLY A 63 -0.65 10.15 -13.47
CA GLY A 63 0.49 11.08 -13.54
C GLY A 63 1.51 10.59 -14.56
N ARG A 64 1.54 11.22 -15.73
CA ARG A 64 2.52 10.96 -16.79
C ARG A 64 3.70 11.92 -16.62
N PRO A 65 4.97 11.46 -16.67
CA PRO A 65 6.10 12.39 -16.71
C PRO A 65 6.04 13.29 -17.95
N ASP A 66 6.83 14.37 -17.93
CA ASP A 66 7.00 15.26 -19.08
C ASP A 66 8.09 14.77 -20.06
N GLN A 67 8.99 13.89 -19.61
CA GLN A 67 9.88 13.15 -20.51
C GLN A 67 9.12 12.37 -21.58
N PRO A 68 9.66 12.21 -22.81
CA PRO A 68 9.12 11.30 -23.81
C PRO A 68 9.07 9.84 -23.31
N ALA A 69 8.13 9.05 -23.83
CA ALA A 69 8.07 7.62 -23.54
C ALA A 69 9.30 6.89 -24.12
N PRO A 70 9.92 5.96 -23.37
CA PRO A 70 10.86 4.99 -23.93
C PRO A 70 10.21 4.19 -25.07
N ALA A 71 11.02 3.58 -25.94
CA ALA A 71 10.52 2.83 -27.10
C ALA A 71 9.63 1.62 -26.75
N ALA A 72 9.72 1.10 -25.51
CA ALA A 72 8.85 0.05 -24.97
C ALA A 72 7.58 0.58 -24.28
N GLY A 73 7.43 1.90 -24.12
CA GLY A 73 6.49 2.54 -23.21
C GLY A 73 7.14 2.92 -21.87
N TYR A 74 6.41 3.62 -20.99
CA TYR A 74 6.91 3.90 -19.63
C TYR A 74 6.83 2.65 -18.73
N PRO A 75 7.75 2.46 -17.78
CA PRO A 75 7.48 1.64 -16.60
C PRO A 75 6.29 2.22 -15.81
N VAL A 76 5.53 1.38 -15.10
CA VAL A 76 4.24 1.80 -14.49
C VAL A 76 4.12 1.37 -13.03
N VAL A 77 3.71 2.30 -12.17
CA VAL A 77 3.36 2.04 -10.77
C VAL A 77 1.87 2.17 -10.53
N TYR A 78 1.21 1.05 -10.23
CA TYR A 78 -0.17 1.03 -9.78
C TYR A 78 -0.21 1.18 -8.26
N LEU A 79 -0.75 2.30 -7.77
CA LEU A 79 -0.79 2.63 -6.35
C LEU A 79 -2.20 2.39 -5.79
N LEU A 80 -2.33 1.46 -4.86
CA LEU A 80 -3.56 1.25 -4.07
C LEU A 80 -3.75 2.37 -3.04
N ASP A 81 -4.96 2.50 -2.48
CA ASP A 81 -5.35 3.64 -1.62
C ASP A 81 -5.06 5.00 -2.31
N GLY A 82 -5.41 5.13 -3.59
CA GLY A 82 -4.90 6.21 -4.46
C GLY A 82 -5.11 7.63 -3.93
N ASN A 83 -6.21 7.91 -3.24
CA ASN A 83 -6.47 9.22 -2.61
C ASN A 83 -5.41 9.56 -1.54
N ALA A 84 -4.94 8.57 -0.78
CA ALA A 84 -3.85 8.72 0.20
C ALA A 84 -2.46 8.66 -0.46
N ALA A 85 -2.30 7.88 -1.52
CA ALA A 85 -1.04 7.76 -2.25
C ALA A 85 -0.67 9.08 -2.96
N VAL A 86 -1.60 9.69 -3.71
CA VAL A 86 -1.37 11.00 -4.34
C VAL A 86 -1.13 12.09 -3.30
N GLY A 87 -1.86 12.08 -2.18
CA GLY A 87 -1.60 12.97 -1.05
C GLY A 87 -0.28 12.74 -0.31
N SER A 88 0.50 11.73 -0.72
CA SER A 88 1.85 11.43 -0.24
C SER A 88 2.93 11.68 -1.29
N LEU A 89 2.57 12.14 -2.50
CA LEU A 89 3.49 12.62 -3.52
C LEU A 89 3.81 14.10 -3.27
N ASP A 90 5.07 14.49 -3.47
CA ASP A 90 5.51 15.88 -3.38
C ASP A 90 6.27 16.34 -4.64
N GLN A 91 6.40 17.65 -4.79
CA GLN A 91 7.02 18.28 -5.96
C GLN A 91 8.51 17.95 -6.12
N THR A 92 9.24 17.73 -5.02
CA THR A 92 10.67 17.35 -5.05
C THR A 92 10.84 15.92 -5.53
N LEU A 93 9.94 15.02 -5.11
CA LEU A 93 9.87 13.63 -5.58
C LEU A 93 9.56 13.58 -7.08
N LEU A 94 8.50 14.26 -7.53
CA LEU A 94 8.07 14.22 -8.94
C LEU A 94 9.13 14.80 -9.90
N ARG A 95 9.79 15.91 -9.51
CA ARG A 95 10.91 16.47 -10.31
C ARG A 95 12.07 15.49 -10.41
N ARG A 96 12.50 14.89 -9.30
CA ARG A 96 13.57 13.88 -9.27
C ARG A 96 13.25 12.65 -10.13
N LEU A 97 12.00 12.21 -10.14
CA LEU A 97 11.56 11.11 -11.00
C LEU A 97 11.66 11.49 -12.49
N ASN A 98 11.23 12.70 -12.86
CA ASN A 98 11.30 13.21 -14.22
C ASN A 98 12.74 13.59 -14.68
N GLU A 99 13.71 13.65 -13.77
CA GLU A 99 15.14 13.72 -14.08
C GLU A 99 15.74 12.34 -14.44
N GLY A 100 15.06 11.25 -14.10
CA GLY A 100 15.47 9.88 -14.42
C GLY A 100 15.09 9.42 -15.83
N ALA A 101 15.95 8.63 -16.48
CA ALA A 101 15.69 8.06 -17.80
C ALA A 101 14.49 7.08 -17.85
N ASP A 102 14.18 6.47 -16.70
CA ASP A 102 13.06 5.55 -16.49
C ASP A 102 11.94 6.19 -15.64
N ALA A 103 11.66 7.47 -15.84
CA ALA A 103 10.58 8.19 -15.16
C ALA A 103 9.24 7.42 -15.29
N PRO A 104 8.65 6.91 -14.19
CA PRO A 104 7.54 5.98 -14.30
C PRO A 104 6.19 6.70 -14.47
N LEU A 105 5.27 6.05 -15.18
CA LEU A 105 3.85 6.40 -15.19
C LEU A 105 3.24 6.03 -13.84
N ILE A 106 2.67 7.01 -13.13
CA ILE A 106 2.02 6.81 -11.83
C ILE A 106 0.52 6.64 -12.06
N VAL A 107 -0.05 5.50 -11.66
CA VAL A 107 -1.49 5.20 -11.74
C VAL A 107 -2.01 4.97 -10.34
N ALA A 108 -2.49 6.03 -9.68
CA ALA A 108 -3.08 5.90 -8.35
C ALA A 108 -4.57 5.55 -8.45
N ILE A 109 -4.94 4.37 -7.93
CA ILE A 109 -6.29 3.81 -7.95
C ILE A 109 -7.04 4.27 -6.70
N GLY A 110 -7.70 5.42 -6.82
CA GLY A 110 -8.50 6.05 -5.77
C GLY A 110 -9.99 5.75 -5.85
N SER A 111 -10.76 6.35 -4.95
CA SER A 111 -12.23 6.37 -4.96
C SER A 111 -12.72 7.79 -5.27
N THR A 112 -13.94 7.91 -5.82
CA THR A 112 -14.53 9.22 -6.14
C THR A 112 -14.83 10.08 -4.90
N THR A 113 -14.84 9.48 -3.70
CA THR A 113 -15.02 10.15 -2.40
C THR A 113 -14.03 11.31 -2.19
N PRO A 114 -14.42 12.41 -1.51
CA PRO A 114 -13.50 13.47 -1.09
C PRO A 114 -12.57 13.05 0.06
N LEU A 115 -12.80 11.88 0.69
CA LEU A 115 -11.97 11.38 1.78
C LEU A 115 -10.62 10.85 1.29
N ARG A 116 -9.62 10.92 2.16
CA ARG A 116 -8.28 10.36 1.94
C ARG A 116 -8.29 8.83 1.83
N ILE A 117 -9.25 8.16 2.49
CA ILE A 117 -9.40 6.70 2.52
C ILE A 117 -10.88 6.34 2.41
N ASP A 118 -11.24 5.53 1.41
CA ASP A 118 -12.56 4.93 1.30
C ASP A 118 -12.59 3.62 2.11
N ARG A 119 -13.17 3.66 3.32
CA ARG A 119 -13.16 2.50 4.22
C ARG A 119 -14.05 1.34 3.70
N PRO A 120 -15.31 1.55 3.26
CA PRO A 120 -16.11 0.47 2.67
C PRO A 120 -15.47 -0.16 1.43
N ALA A 121 -15.06 0.64 0.43
CA ALA A 121 -14.56 0.09 -0.83
C ALA A 121 -13.29 -0.72 -0.62
N ARG A 122 -12.29 -0.18 0.11
CA ARG A 122 -11.02 -0.89 0.34
C ARG A 122 -11.14 -2.12 1.23
N THR A 123 -12.10 -2.15 2.18
CA THR A 123 -12.29 -3.35 3.00
C THR A 123 -12.83 -4.48 2.15
N PHE A 124 -13.72 -4.19 1.20
CA PHE A 124 -14.15 -5.17 0.21
C PHE A 124 -13.01 -5.53 -0.75
N ASP A 125 -12.53 -4.56 -1.53
CA ASP A 125 -11.62 -4.78 -2.66
C ASP A 125 -10.24 -5.32 -2.27
N TYR A 126 -9.74 -5.06 -1.05
CA TYR A 126 -8.36 -5.39 -0.67
C TYR A 126 -8.25 -6.59 0.29
N THR A 127 -9.32 -7.37 0.49
CA THR A 127 -9.33 -8.56 1.34
C THR A 127 -9.67 -9.84 0.57
N PRO A 128 -8.94 -10.96 0.75
CA PRO A 128 -9.26 -12.25 0.14
C PRO A 128 -10.61 -12.83 0.58
N GLN A 129 -11.25 -13.62 -0.29
CA GLN A 129 -12.36 -14.49 0.11
C GLN A 129 -11.79 -15.75 0.80
N VAL A 130 -12.23 -16.00 2.03
CA VAL A 130 -11.80 -17.12 2.89
C VAL A 130 -12.99 -17.95 3.36
N THR A 131 -14.16 -17.35 3.58
CA THR A 131 -15.35 -18.05 4.10
C THR A 131 -16.64 -17.74 3.34
N GLY A 132 -17.23 -18.77 2.71
CA GLY A 132 -18.56 -18.71 2.07
C GLY A 132 -18.67 -17.64 0.98
N ASP A 133 -19.91 -17.23 0.67
CA ASP A 133 -20.19 -16.11 -0.25
C ASP A 133 -20.33 -14.77 0.48
N THR A 134 -20.58 -14.78 1.79
CA THR A 134 -20.84 -13.60 2.62
C THR A 134 -19.84 -13.48 3.76
N GLN A 135 -18.82 -12.64 3.56
CA GLN A 135 -17.72 -12.45 4.50
C GLN A 135 -17.68 -11.03 5.08
N ILE A 136 -17.58 -10.92 6.41
CA ILE A 136 -17.45 -9.64 7.13
C ILE A 136 -16.06 -9.51 7.74
N ASP A 137 -15.41 -8.36 7.50
CA ASP A 137 -14.13 -8.00 8.10
C ASP A 137 -14.33 -7.71 9.60
N ALA A 138 -13.94 -8.65 10.46
CA ALA A 138 -14.12 -8.56 11.91
C ALA A 138 -13.54 -7.29 12.59
N PRO A 139 -12.45 -6.67 12.11
CA PRO A 139 -11.98 -5.36 12.60
C PRO A 139 -12.90 -4.17 12.32
N SER A 140 -13.60 -4.15 11.18
CA SER A 140 -14.38 -2.97 10.74
C SER A 140 -15.90 -3.18 10.72
N GLY A 141 -16.38 -4.42 10.70
CA GLY A 141 -17.80 -4.76 10.56
C GLY A 141 -18.36 -4.57 9.14
N LEU A 142 -17.49 -4.44 8.14
CA LEU A 142 -17.87 -4.16 6.75
C LEU A 142 -17.75 -5.41 5.85
N PRO A 143 -18.45 -5.48 4.70
CA PRO A 143 -18.24 -6.51 3.69
C PRO A 143 -16.78 -6.61 3.23
N SER A 144 -16.35 -7.84 2.94
CA SER A 144 -14.97 -8.21 2.63
C SER A 144 -14.93 -9.34 1.59
N GLY A 145 -13.77 -9.64 1.02
CA GLY A 145 -13.57 -10.77 0.10
C GLY A 145 -13.47 -10.41 -1.39
N GLY A 146 -13.49 -9.13 -1.73
CA GLY A 146 -13.47 -8.63 -3.11
C GLY A 146 -12.12 -8.70 -3.83
N ALA A 147 -11.04 -9.18 -3.21
CA ALA A 147 -9.68 -9.14 -3.78
C ALA A 147 -9.58 -9.66 -5.21
N ASP A 148 -10.13 -10.83 -5.51
CA ASP A 148 -10.08 -11.40 -6.86
C ASP A 148 -10.92 -10.59 -7.86
N GLN A 149 -12.10 -10.11 -7.47
CA GLN A 149 -12.93 -9.24 -8.30
C GLN A 149 -12.25 -7.92 -8.63
N PHE A 150 -11.53 -7.34 -7.67
CA PHE A 150 -10.76 -6.12 -7.86
C PHE A 150 -9.50 -6.35 -8.71
N LEU A 151 -8.83 -7.50 -8.57
CA LEU A 151 -7.70 -7.86 -9.46
C LEU A 151 -8.17 -8.15 -10.89
N ASP A 152 -9.35 -8.74 -11.07
CA ASP A 152 -9.99 -8.88 -12.39
C ASP A 152 -10.38 -7.53 -12.99
N LEU A 153 -10.92 -6.60 -12.19
CA LEU A 153 -11.15 -5.22 -12.60
C LEU A 153 -9.83 -4.52 -13.00
N LEU A 154 -8.76 -4.74 -12.24
CA LEU A 154 -7.45 -4.15 -12.52
C LEU A 154 -6.89 -4.66 -13.85
N GLU A 155 -6.85 -5.98 -14.04
CA GLU A 155 -6.30 -6.62 -15.24
C GLU A 155 -7.14 -6.36 -16.49
N GLN A 156 -8.46 -6.50 -16.38
CA GLN A 156 -9.36 -6.52 -17.54
C GLN A 156 -9.92 -5.13 -17.89
N ARG A 157 -9.82 -4.13 -16.98
CA ARG A 157 -10.40 -2.78 -17.18
C ARG A 157 -9.41 -1.66 -16.91
N ILE A 158 -8.72 -1.62 -15.76
CA ILE A 158 -7.82 -0.51 -15.42
C ILE A 158 -6.59 -0.49 -16.33
N LYS A 159 -5.88 -1.61 -16.47
CA LYS A 159 -4.69 -1.74 -17.34
C LYS A 159 -5.00 -1.37 -18.81
N PRO A 160 -6.00 -1.96 -19.49
CA PRO A 160 -6.36 -1.57 -20.86
C PRO A 160 -6.73 -0.09 -21.01
N LEU A 161 -7.43 0.49 -20.03
CA LEU A 161 -7.81 1.92 -20.05
C LEU A 161 -6.58 2.83 -19.95
N VAL A 162 -5.58 2.48 -19.13
CA VAL A 162 -4.30 3.20 -19.06
C VAL A 162 -3.48 3.01 -20.35
N GLN A 163 -3.35 1.78 -20.83
CA GLN A 163 -2.59 1.44 -22.05
C GLN A 163 -3.15 2.11 -23.31
N HIS A 164 -4.46 2.35 -23.37
CA HIS A 164 -5.10 3.11 -24.45
C HIS A 164 -4.84 4.63 -24.35
N ALA A 165 -4.53 5.15 -23.16
CA ALA A 165 -4.30 6.58 -22.92
C ALA A 165 -2.81 6.98 -22.99
N VAL A 166 -1.89 6.06 -22.66
CA VAL A 166 -0.45 6.31 -22.54
C VAL A 166 0.36 5.07 -22.95
N PRO A 167 1.49 5.19 -23.68
CA PRO A 167 2.39 4.06 -23.94
C PRO A 167 2.94 3.44 -22.65
N VAL A 168 2.74 2.13 -22.47
CA VAL A 168 3.08 1.38 -21.26
C VAL A 168 3.96 0.18 -21.61
N ASP A 169 5.09 0.03 -20.91
CA ASP A 169 5.85 -1.21 -20.95
C ASP A 169 5.16 -2.25 -20.04
N VAL A 170 4.43 -3.17 -20.67
CA VAL A 170 3.71 -4.24 -19.98
C VAL A 170 4.62 -5.25 -19.27
N LYS A 171 5.94 -5.18 -19.49
CA LYS A 171 6.97 -5.96 -18.78
C LYS A 171 7.60 -5.21 -17.60
N ARG A 172 7.19 -3.96 -17.33
CA ARG A 172 7.72 -3.12 -16.24
C ARG A 172 6.59 -2.53 -15.40
N GLN A 173 5.66 -3.40 -15.00
CA GLN A 173 4.48 -3.04 -14.20
C GLN A 173 4.65 -3.45 -12.75
N THR A 174 4.33 -2.54 -11.83
CA THR A 174 4.51 -2.72 -10.39
C THR A 174 3.22 -2.41 -9.63
N LEU A 175 2.84 -3.28 -8.71
CA LEU A 175 1.71 -3.05 -7.79
C LEU A 175 2.24 -2.67 -6.40
N TRP A 176 1.89 -1.47 -5.93
CA TRP A 176 2.19 -1.01 -4.57
C TRP A 176 0.93 -0.84 -3.74
N GLY A 177 1.04 -1.15 -2.44
CA GLY A 177 -0.05 -0.90 -1.50
C GLY A 177 0.40 -0.96 -0.04
N HIS A 178 -0.33 -0.23 0.80
CA HIS A 178 -0.10 -0.12 2.23
C HIS A 178 -1.20 -0.80 3.06
N SER A 179 -0.85 -1.45 4.17
CA SER A 179 -1.82 -2.04 5.11
C SER A 179 -2.68 -3.14 4.46
N TYR A 180 -3.99 -2.91 4.23
CA TYR A 180 -4.83 -3.80 3.40
C TYR A 180 -4.43 -3.74 1.91
N GLY A 181 -3.98 -2.59 1.39
CA GLY A 181 -3.38 -2.56 0.06
C GLY A 181 -2.15 -3.46 -0.02
N GLY A 182 -1.35 -3.53 1.06
CA GLY A 182 -0.24 -4.48 1.17
C GLY A 182 -0.69 -5.95 1.28
N LEU A 183 -1.86 -6.20 1.87
CA LEU A 183 -2.51 -7.51 1.90
C LEU A 183 -2.92 -7.95 0.48
N LEU A 184 -3.53 -7.05 -0.29
CA LEU A 184 -3.90 -7.29 -1.68
C LEU A 184 -2.69 -7.49 -2.60
N VAL A 185 -1.60 -6.74 -2.41
CA VAL A 185 -0.33 -6.94 -3.14
C VAL A 185 0.18 -8.37 -2.94
N LEU A 186 0.12 -8.88 -1.70
CA LEU A 186 0.50 -10.26 -1.41
C LEU A 186 -0.49 -11.27 -1.98
N HIS A 187 -1.80 -11.05 -1.87
CA HIS A 187 -2.80 -11.92 -2.52
C HIS A 187 -2.55 -12.03 -4.03
N ALA A 188 -2.29 -10.90 -4.68
CA ALA A 188 -1.99 -10.83 -6.12
C ALA A 188 -0.71 -11.58 -6.49
N LEU A 189 0.37 -11.46 -5.71
CA LEU A 189 1.59 -12.24 -5.92
C LEU A 189 1.35 -13.74 -5.71
N LEU A 190 0.70 -14.10 -4.60
CA LEU A 190 0.59 -15.49 -4.16
C LEU A 190 -0.40 -16.31 -4.99
N THR A 191 -1.39 -15.67 -5.63
CA THR A 191 -2.39 -16.33 -6.50
C THR A 191 -2.15 -16.09 -8.00
N ARG A 192 -1.63 -14.91 -8.39
CA ARG A 192 -1.51 -14.44 -9.78
C ARG A 192 -0.12 -13.81 -10.07
N PRO A 193 1.01 -14.50 -9.81
CA PRO A 193 2.36 -13.90 -9.82
C PRO A 193 2.82 -13.31 -11.16
N GLY A 194 2.21 -13.71 -12.28
CA GLY A 194 2.50 -13.13 -13.60
C GLY A 194 1.75 -11.83 -13.90
N ALA A 195 0.90 -11.33 -12.99
CA ALA A 195 0.13 -10.10 -13.23
C ALA A 195 0.99 -8.83 -13.15
N PHE A 196 2.07 -8.83 -12.37
CA PHE A 196 3.02 -7.72 -12.28
C PHE A 196 4.44 -8.28 -12.25
N GLN A 197 5.41 -7.50 -12.74
CA GLN A 197 6.82 -7.91 -12.64
C GLN A 197 7.42 -7.51 -11.31
N HIS A 198 6.82 -6.56 -10.59
CA HIS A 198 7.18 -6.28 -9.20
C HIS A 198 5.98 -6.04 -8.27
N TYR A 199 6.08 -6.53 -7.04
CA TYR A 199 5.06 -6.41 -6.00
C TYR A 199 5.67 -5.69 -4.78
N ALA A 200 5.10 -4.56 -4.35
CA ALA A 200 5.66 -3.72 -3.29
C ALA A 200 4.67 -3.57 -2.12
N ALA A 201 4.76 -4.49 -1.15
CA ALA A 201 3.83 -4.58 -0.03
C ALA A 201 4.36 -3.86 1.21
N ALA A 202 3.73 -2.75 1.58
CA ALA A 202 4.08 -1.94 2.74
C ALA A 202 3.17 -2.23 3.95
N SER A 203 3.78 -2.56 5.08
CA SER A 203 3.10 -2.89 6.33
C SER A 203 1.90 -3.84 6.14
N PRO A 204 2.06 -4.94 5.37
CA PRO A 204 0.93 -5.78 4.97
C PRO A 204 0.22 -6.34 6.21
N SER A 205 -1.11 -6.38 6.16
CA SER A 205 -1.94 -6.77 7.32
C SER A 205 -1.98 -8.29 7.54
N LEU A 206 -0.82 -8.92 7.77
CA LEU A 206 -0.65 -10.39 7.90
C LEU A 206 -1.41 -11.02 9.08
N TRP A 207 -1.93 -10.20 9.99
CA TRP A 207 -2.84 -10.62 11.07
C TRP A 207 -4.28 -10.85 10.57
N TRP A 208 -4.63 -10.37 9.37
CA TRP A 208 -5.97 -10.45 8.79
C TRP A 208 -6.36 -11.90 8.49
N GLY A 209 -7.65 -12.23 8.68
CA GLY A 209 -8.15 -13.59 8.46
C GLY A 209 -7.43 -14.67 9.27
N ASN A 210 -6.92 -14.32 10.47
CA ASN A 210 -6.03 -15.18 11.29
C ASN A 210 -4.73 -15.63 10.58
N GLY A 211 -4.32 -14.93 9.51
CA GLY A 211 -3.17 -15.28 8.68
C GLY A 211 -3.52 -16.02 7.38
N ALA A 212 -4.80 -16.11 7.00
CA ALA A 212 -5.26 -16.79 5.77
C ALA A 212 -4.57 -16.28 4.49
N ALA A 213 -4.15 -15.02 4.43
CA ALA A 213 -3.36 -14.49 3.31
C ALA A 213 -1.96 -15.11 3.14
N LEU A 214 -1.54 -16.00 4.05
CA LEU A 214 -0.31 -16.81 3.94
C LEU A 214 -0.60 -18.30 3.63
N GLU A 215 -1.86 -18.67 3.35
CA GLU A 215 -2.22 -20.01 2.87
C GLU A 215 -1.73 -20.26 1.43
N PRO A 216 -1.85 -19.33 0.47
CA PRO A 216 -1.33 -19.53 -0.90
C PRO A 216 0.20 -19.38 -1.02
N LEU A 217 0.97 -19.59 0.06
CA LEU A 217 2.40 -19.86 -0.02
C LEU A 217 2.66 -21.28 -0.57
N ASP A 218 1.79 -22.23 -0.27
CA ASP A 218 1.93 -23.60 -0.75
C ASP A 218 1.62 -23.67 -2.26
N GLY A 219 2.55 -24.23 -3.05
CA GLY A 219 2.52 -24.20 -4.51
C GLY A 219 2.89 -22.84 -5.14
N LEU A 220 3.45 -21.89 -4.38
CA LEU A 220 3.89 -20.59 -4.93
C LEU A 220 4.97 -20.78 -6.02
N ALA A 221 5.91 -21.70 -5.84
CA ALA A 221 6.95 -21.98 -6.82
C ALA A 221 6.39 -22.47 -8.16
N ASP A 222 5.36 -23.32 -8.14
CA ASP A 222 4.70 -23.81 -9.35
C ASP A 222 3.92 -22.69 -10.05
N ARG A 223 3.33 -21.75 -9.29
CA ARG A 223 2.63 -20.57 -9.82
C ARG A 223 3.58 -19.52 -10.42
N VAL A 224 4.75 -19.29 -9.82
CA VAL A 224 5.80 -18.42 -10.39
C VAL A 224 6.39 -19.08 -11.66
N GLY A 225 6.68 -20.38 -11.59
CA GLY A 225 7.03 -21.21 -12.74
C GLY A 225 8.37 -20.82 -13.38
N GLN A 226 8.31 -20.08 -14.49
CA GLN A 226 9.47 -19.55 -15.22
C GLN A 226 9.46 -18.02 -15.29
N SER A 227 8.61 -17.37 -14.49
CA SER A 227 8.49 -15.91 -14.41
C SER A 227 9.61 -15.34 -13.53
N GLU A 228 10.28 -14.28 -13.99
CA GLU A 228 11.09 -13.45 -13.10
C GLU A 228 10.18 -12.38 -12.47
N VAL A 229 10.09 -12.39 -11.13
CA VAL A 229 9.18 -11.54 -10.36
C VAL A 229 9.92 -10.97 -9.17
N GLY A 230 9.79 -9.67 -8.93
CA GLY A 230 10.30 -9.02 -7.73
C GLY A 230 9.24 -8.83 -6.65
N LEU A 231 9.65 -8.94 -5.39
CA LEU A 231 8.86 -8.64 -4.20
C LEU A 231 9.69 -7.75 -3.27
N THR A 232 9.20 -6.54 -3.00
CA THR A 232 9.73 -5.68 -1.93
C THR A 232 8.75 -5.64 -0.77
N LEU A 233 9.15 -6.26 0.34
CA LEU A 233 8.46 -6.19 1.62
C LEU A 233 8.98 -4.98 2.41
N MET A 234 8.08 -4.19 3.00
CA MET A 234 8.44 -2.99 3.77
C MET A 234 7.69 -2.97 5.10
N ARG A 235 8.38 -2.66 6.20
CA ARG A 235 7.76 -2.56 7.54
C ARG A 235 8.47 -1.53 8.42
N GLY A 236 7.76 -0.87 9.31
CA GLY A 236 8.34 -0.09 10.41
C GLY A 236 8.64 -0.97 11.63
N ASP A 237 9.74 -0.71 12.35
CA ASP A 237 10.08 -1.46 13.57
C ASP A 237 9.15 -1.13 14.75
N ALA A 238 8.66 0.10 14.83
CA ALA A 238 7.69 0.57 15.82
C ALA A 238 6.21 0.20 15.49
N GLU A 239 5.98 -0.77 14.60
CA GLU A 239 4.64 -1.26 14.27
C GLU A 239 4.08 -2.28 15.26
N SER A 240 2.96 -1.93 15.90
CA SER A 240 2.13 -2.80 16.74
C SER A 240 1.61 -4.06 16.03
N ALA A 241 1.21 -5.08 16.82
CA ALA A 241 0.72 -6.38 16.34
C ALA A 241 -0.52 -6.36 15.43
N GLY A 242 -1.27 -5.25 15.43
CA GLY A 242 -2.54 -5.08 14.73
C GLY A 242 -3.42 -4.08 15.48
N PRO A 243 -4.60 -3.72 14.94
CA PRO A 243 -5.48 -2.71 15.53
C PRO A 243 -6.07 -3.09 16.90
N GLY A 244 -5.97 -4.36 17.31
CA GLY A 244 -6.43 -4.87 18.60
C GLY A 244 -5.39 -4.92 19.73
N GLY A 245 -4.13 -4.52 19.49
CA GLY A 245 -3.04 -4.69 20.45
C GLY A 245 -2.51 -6.13 20.58
N PRO A 246 -1.57 -6.40 21.50
CA PRO A 246 -1.01 -7.74 21.70
C PRO A 246 -2.08 -8.68 22.28
N GLY A 247 -2.32 -9.81 21.62
CA GLY A 247 -3.23 -10.87 22.08
C GLY A 247 -4.42 -11.20 21.16
N ARG A 248 -4.65 -10.45 20.07
CA ARG A 248 -5.67 -10.79 19.05
C ARG A 248 -5.14 -11.55 17.83
N SER A 249 -3.83 -11.68 17.67
CA SER A 249 -3.22 -12.68 16.80
C SER A 249 -2.51 -13.73 17.67
N THR A 250 -2.63 -15.01 17.32
CA THR A 250 -1.95 -16.13 18.03
C THR A 250 -0.44 -16.17 17.78
N GLN A 251 0.04 -15.39 16.81
CA GLN A 251 1.45 -15.18 16.51
C GLN A 251 1.72 -13.68 16.37
N GLY A 252 2.88 -13.21 16.86
CA GLY A 252 3.23 -11.79 16.80
C GLY A 252 3.51 -11.28 15.38
N PRO A 253 3.56 -9.96 15.15
CA PRO A 253 3.75 -9.38 13.81
C PRO A 253 5.13 -9.72 13.21
N GLY A 254 6.14 -9.94 14.05
CA GLY A 254 7.43 -10.50 13.63
C GLY A 254 7.26 -11.91 13.06
N VAL A 255 6.66 -12.82 13.82
CA VAL A 255 6.45 -14.23 13.44
C VAL A 255 5.66 -14.37 12.13
N ALA A 256 4.62 -13.56 11.92
CA ALA A 256 3.87 -13.56 10.67
C ALA A 256 4.72 -13.09 9.46
N MET A 257 5.55 -12.05 9.65
CA MET A 257 6.50 -11.59 8.63
C MET A 257 7.64 -12.60 8.42
N GLU A 258 8.11 -13.28 9.45
CA GLU A 258 9.12 -14.35 9.37
C GLU A 258 8.58 -15.58 8.62
N ARG A 259 7.31 -15.98 8.86
CA ARG A 259 6.64 -17.02 8.07
C ARG A 259 6.54 -16.63 6.60
N LEU A 260 6.12 -15.40 6.30
CA LEU A 260 6.07 -14.88 4.94
C LEU A 260 7.46 -14.92 4.29
N LEU A 261 8.46 -14.30 4.91
CA LEU A 261 9.84 -14.25 4.43
C LEU A 261 10.43 -15.65 4.19
N LYS A 262 10.14 -16.62 5.06
CA LYS A 262 10.56 -18.02 4.88
C LYS A 262 9.84 -18.71 3.70
N GLY A 263 8.59 -18.36 3.44
CA GLY A 263 7.81 -18.92 2.33
C GLY A 263 8.16 -18.34 0.95
N VAL A 264 8.60 -17.08 0.87
CA VAL A 264 8.97 -16.44 -0.40
C VAL A 264 10.47 -16.54 -0.72
N ARG A 265 11.37 -16.59 0.28
CA ARG A 265 12.81 -16.68 0.03
C ARG A 265 13.21 -18.09 -0.40
N GLY A 266 13.87 -18.20 -1.55
CA GLY A 266 14.28 -19.48 -2.14
C GLY A 266 13.29 -20.06 -3.14
N VAL A 267 12.16 -19.37 -3.40
CA VAL A 267 11.29 -19.68 -4.54
C VAL A 267 12.03 -19.30 -5.84
N PRO A 268 12.21 -20.23 -6.81
CA PRO A 268 12.82 -19.91 -8.10
C PRO A 268 12.04 -18.82 -8.84
N GLY A 269 12.75 -17.91 -9.51
CA GLY A 269 12.15 -16.75 -10.20
C GLY A 269 11.74 -15.57 -9.29
N LEU A 270 11.62 -15.77 -7.98
CA LEU A 270 11.14 -14.74 -7.04
C LEU A 270 12.31 -14.03 -6.32
N ARG A 271 12.61 -12.80 -6.75
CA ARG A 271 13.58 -11.88 -6.11
C ARG A 271 12.91 -11.19 -4.91
N VAL A 272 13.43 -11.39 -3.69
CA VAL A 272 12.80 -10.89 -2.45
C VAL A 272 13.70 -9.91 -1.68
N ASP A 273 13.30 -8.65 -1.69
CA ASP A 273 13.86 -7.57 -0.87
C ASP A 273 13.00 -7.36 0.39
N TYR A 274 13.65 -7.04 1.52
CA TYR A 274 12.95 -6.67 2.76
C TYR A 274 13.62 -5.45 3.40
N HIS A 275 12.87 -4.36 3.51
CA HIS A 275 13.33 -3.09 4.10
C HIS A 275 12.61 -2.80 5.42
N VAL A 276 13.37 -2.50 6.47
CA VAL A 276 12.85 -2.07 7.77
C VAL A 276 13.14 -0.58 7.95
N PHE A 277 12.10 0.21 8.22
CA PHE A 277 12.19 1.65 8.45
C PHE A 277 12.30 1.93 9.96
N PRO A 278 13.45 2.42 10.47
CA PRO A 278 13.63 2.64 11.91
C PRO A 278 12.75 3.77 12.45
N GLY A 279 12.14 3.54 13.62
CA GLY A 279 11.29 4.48 14.33
C GLY A 279 9.89 4.70 13.72
N LEU A 280 9.55 4.07 12.59
CA LEU A 280 8.26 4.29 11.93
C LEU A 280 7.16 3.38 12.48
N GLY A 281 6.03 4.00 12.84
CA GLY A 281 4.77 3.31 13.09
C GLY A 281 3.94 3.12 11.80
N HIS A 282 2.82 2.40 11.93
CA HIS A 282 1.98 1.98 10.78
C HIS A 282 1.43 3.13 9.93
N GLY A 283 1.19 4.32 10.50
CA GLY A 283 0.72 5.48 9.72
C GLY A 283 1.80 6.09 8.82
N PRO A 284 2.96 6.52 9.39
CA PRO A 284 4.11 7.04 8.65
C PRO A 284 4.68 6.10 7.57
N MET A 285 4.46 4.79 7.69
CA MET A 285 4.89 3.81 6.68
C MET A 285 4.28 4.03 5.30
N LEU A 286 3.08 4.61 5.18
CA LEU A 286 2.45 4.86 3.88
C LEU A 286 3.29 5.81 2.99
N PRO A 287 3.57 7.08 3.38
CA PRO A 287 4.41 7.96 2.57
C PRO A 287 5.87 7.48 2.46
N ALA A 288 6.42 6.87 3.51
CA ALA A 288 7.82 6.41 3.52
C ALA A 288 8.07 5.27 2.52
N SER A 289 7.18 4.27 2.49
CA SER A 289 7.28 3.15 1.55
C SER A 289 6.97 3.55 0.11
N LEU A 290 6.02 4.45 -0.11
CA LEU A 290 5.73 4.98 -1.44
C LEU A 290 6.95 5.73 -2.00
N ARG A 291 7.57 6.61 -1.19
CA ARG A 291 8.81 7.30 -1.58
C ARG A 291 9.93 6.32 -1.86
N TYR A 292 10.14 5.32 -1.00
CA TYR A 292 11.17 4.30 -1.20
C TYR A 292 11.04 3.59 -2.55
N VAL A 293 9.83 3.15 -2.91
CA VAL A 293 9.58 2.42 -4.15
C VAL A 293 9.80 3.32 -5.38
N LEU A 294 9.44 4.60 -5.30
CA LEU A 294 9.68 5.60 -6.35
C LEU A 294 11.17 5.96 -6.48
N GLU A 295 11.85 6.27 -5.39
CA GLU A 295 13.26 6.73 -5.43
C GLU A 295 14.27 5.60 -5.70
N ASN A 296 13.93 4.34 -5.44
CA ASN A 296 14.78 3.18 -5.76
C ASN A 296 14.46 2.54 -7.13
N GLY A 297 13.58 3.14 -7.94
CA GLY A 297 13.32 2.72 -9.32
C GLY A 297 12.87 1.26 -9.43
N VAL A 298 11.98 0.81 -8.54
CA VAL A 298 11.62 -0.61 -8.33
C VAL A 298 10.64 -1.11 -9.39
N TYR A 299 11.03 -0.92 -10.65
CA TYR A 299 10.22 -0.97 -11.88
C TYR A 299 10.98 -1.69 -13.02
N GLY A 300 11.83 -2.66 -12.68
CA GLY A 300 12.70 -3.40 -13.59
C GLY A 300 13.10 -4.76 -13.04
#